data_AF-A0A5N6A5B8-F1
#
_entry.id   AF-A0A5N6A5B8-F1
#
_cell.length_a   1.000
_cell.length_b   1.000
_cell.length_c   1.000
_cell.angle_alpha   90.00
_cell.angle_beta   90.00
_cell.angle_gamma   90.00
#
_symmetry.space_group_name_H-M   'P 1'
#
loop_
_entity.id
_entity.type
_entity.pdbx_description
1 polymer ?
#
loop_
_entity_poly.entity_id
_entity_poly.type
_entity_poly.pdbx_seq_one_letter_code
_entity_poly.pdbx_strand_id
1 'polypeptide(L)'
;MSDLDITVDEVRELGQTLRLVATEFENSEDIASEYADEVSHRDLAHELEEFAENWRIHRNKLMDGLRTLAEHATQAAEGYDGIETELANALQGGGNG
;
A
#
# COMPACT_ATOMS: atom_id res chain seq x y z
N MET A 1 19.66 -1.35 18.34
CA MET A 1 18.32 -1.79 17.91
C MET A 1 17.36 -1.26 18.94
N SER A 2 16.53 -0.27 18.58
CA SER A 2 15.35 0.01 19.39
C SER A 2 14.48 -1.24 19.33
N ASP A 3 14.05 -1.73 20.49
CA ASP A 3 13.08 -2.81 20.54
C ASP A 3 11.78 -2.29 19.94
N LEU A 4 11.34 -2.91 18.84
CA LEU A 4 10.12 -2.53 18.14
C LEU A 4 9.02 -3.45 18.64
N ASP A 5 8.19 -2.93 19.54
CA ASP A 5 6.99 -3.62 20.02
C ASP A 5 5.85 -3.31 19.06
N ILE A 6 5.37 -4.33 18.34
CA ILE A 6 4.29 -4.25 17.35
C ILE A 6 3.37 -5.46 17.56
N THR A 7 2.08 -5.19 17.63
CA THR A 7 1.01 -6.18 17.73
C THR A 7 0.54 -6.64 16.36
N VAL A 8 -0.09 -7.82 16.30
CA VAL A 8 -0.69 -8.36 15.07
C VAL A 8 -1.75 -7.40 14.50
N ASP A 9 -2.51 -6.75 15.38
CA ASP A 9 -3.52 -5.75 14.99
C ASP A 9 -2.88 -4.51 14.33
N GLU A 10 -1.77 -4.01 14.87
CA GLU A 10 -1.02 -2.88 14.26
C GLU A 10 -0.45 -3.25 12.89
N VAL A 11 0.02 -4.49 12.71
CA VAL A 11 0.46 -4.97 11.37
C VAL A 11 -0.72 -5.03 10.40
N ARG A 12 -1.89 -5.49 10.86
CA ARG A 12 -3.10 -5.55 10.04
C ARG A 12 -3.59 -4.16 9.65
N GLU A 13 -3.59 -3.22 10.59
CA GLU A 13 -3.95 -1.82 10.37
C GLU A 13 -3.00 -1.12 9.40
N LEU A 14 -1.69 -1.39 9.52
CA LEU A 14 -0.69 -0.90 8.56
C LEU A 14 -1.03 -1.36 7.14
N GLY A 15 -1.35 -2.64 6.95
CA GLY A 15 -1.76 -3.17 5.65
C GLY A 15 -3.00 -2.48 5.07
N GLN A 16 -4.00 -2.19 5.89
CA GLN A 16 -5.21 -1.47 5.47
C GLN A 16 -4.91 -0.01 5.09
N THR A 17 -4.11 0.67 5.90
CA THR A 17 -3.70 2.07 5.68
C THR A 17 -2.91 2.23 4.40
N LEU A 18 -1.97 1.32 4.13
CA LEU A 18 -1.17 1.34 2.89
C LEU A 18 -2.03 1.13 1.64
N ARG A 19 -3.06 0.28 1.70
CA ARG A 19 -4.03 0.12 0.60
C ARG A 19 -4.81 1.42 0.36
N LEU A 20 -5.28 2.06 1.43
CA LEU A 20 -5.99 3.33 1.32
C LEU A 20 -5.13 4.39 0.64
N VAL A 21 -3.87 4.55 1.08
CA VAL A 21 -2.93 5.51 0.48
C VAL A 21 -2.70 5.20 -1.00
N ALA A 22 -2.52 3.93 -1.37
CA ALA A 22 -2.38 3.53 -2.77
C ALA A 22 -3.60 3.93 -3.62
N THR A 23 -4.81 3.74 -3.10
CA THR A 23 -6.06 4.16 -3.77
C THR A 23 -6.17 5.69 -3.93
N GLU A 24 -5.76 6.48 -2.94
CA GLU A 24 -5.77 7.94 -3.05
C GLU A 24 -4.80 8.46 -4.13
N PHE A 25 -3.64 7.81 -4.28
CA PHE A 25 -2.71 8.14 -5.35
C PHE A 25 -3.27 7.81 -6.73
N GLU A 26 -4.01 6.70 -6.86
CA GLU A 26 -4.65 6.27 -8.12
C GLU A 26 -5.68 7.31 -8.59
N ASN A 27 -6.51 7.82 -7.68
CA ASN A 27 -7.51 8.85 -8.01
C ASN A 27 -6.92 10.23 -8.35
N SER A 28 -5.63 10.46 -8.10
CA SER A 28 -4.98 11.75 -8.38
C SER A 28 -4.51 11.87 -9.84
N GLU A 29 -4.79 10.88 -10.71
CA GLU A 29 -4.27 10.75 -12.08
C GLU A 29 -4.67 11.91 -13.01
N ASP A 30 -5.90 12.42 -12.89
CA ASP A 30 -6.53 13.23 -13.96
C ASP A 30 -6.03 14.66 -14.11
N ILE A 31 -5.44 15.25 -13.07
CA ILE A 31 -5.24 16.70 -13.01
C ILE A 31 -4.17 17.19 -14.01
N ALA A 32 -3.05 16.47 -14.16
CA ALA A 32 -1.90 16.97 -14.91
C ALA A 32 -2.10 16.89 -16.44
N SER A 33 -2.75 15.83 -16.93
CA SER A 33 -3.07 15.68 -18.35
C SER A 33 -4.12 16.68 -18.83
N GLU A 34 -5.14 16.98 -17.99
CA GLU A 34 -6.17 17.96 -18.35
C GLU A 34 -5.58 19.37 -18.62
N TYR A 35 -4.56 19.79 -17.86
CA TYR A 35 -3.99 21.13 -18.05
C TYR A 35 -3.07 21.26 -19.26
N ALA A 36 -2.46 20.18 -19.75
CA ALA A 36 -1.56 20.23 -20.89
C ALA A 36 -2.32 20.61 -22.18
N ASP A 37 -3.52 20.09 -22.36
CA ASP A 37 -4.39 20.37 -23.52
C ASP A 37 -4.93 21.81 -23.54
N GLU A 38 -4.97 22.48 -22.39
CA GLU A 38 -5.43 23.86 -22.25
C GLU A 38 -4.34 24.90 -22.57
N VAL A 39 -3.08 24.50 -22.72
CA VAL A 39 -1.98 25.44 -22.96
C VAL A 39 -1.76 25.73 -24.44
N SER A 40 -1.96 26.98 -24.85
CA SER A 40 -1.76 27.43 -26.25
C SER A 40 -0.28 27.61 -26.67
N HIS A 41 0.68 27.43 -25.77
CA HIS A 41 2.12 27.60 -26.04
C HIS A 41 2.81 26.23 -26.17
N ARG A 42 3.32 25.93 -27.37
CA ARG A 42 3.84 24.60 -27.73
C ARG A 42 4.93 24.08 -26.79
N ASP A 43 5.92 24.90 -26.46
CA ASP A 43 7.03 24.44 -25.60
C ASP A 43 6.56 24.18 -24.16
N LEU A 44 5.58 24.94 -23.67
CA LEU A 44 5.03 24.74 -22.32
C LEU A 44 4.12 23.50 -22.29
N ALA A 45 3.35 23.27 -23.35
CA ALA A 45 2.58 22.04 -23.50
C ALA A 45 3.48 20.81 -23.49
N HIS A 46 4.63 20.86 -24.18
CA HIS A 46 5.61 19.77 -24.18
C HIS A 46 6.19 19.47 -22.79
N GLU A 47 6.62 20.50 -22.07
CA GLU A 47 7.16 20.34 -20.71
C GLU A 47 6.10 19.82 -19.72
N LEU A 48 4.83 20.23 -19.89
CA LEU A 48 3.72 19.72 -19.09
C LEU A 48 3.40 18.26 -19.40
N GLU A 49 3.46 17.86 -20.66
CA GLU A 49 3.28 16.47 -21.08
C GLU A 49 4.40 15.57 -20.52
N GLU A 50 5.66 16.01 -20.62
CA GLU A 50 6.81 15.28 -20.05
C GLU A 50 6.71 15.18 -18.52
N PHE A 51 6.28 16.26 -17.85
CA PHE A 51 6.01 16.22 -16.41
C PHE A 51 4.89 15.24 -16.07
N ALA A 52 3.76 15.29 -16.78
CA ALA A 52 2.61 14.43 -16.54
C ALA A 52 2.96 12.95 -16.73
N GLU A 53 3.71 12.62 -17.78
CA GLU A 53 4.19 11.27 -18.04
C GLU A 53 5.13 10.78 -16.92
N ASN A 54 6.14 11.59 -16.56
CA ASN A 54 7.07 11.24 -15.49
C ASN A 54 6.36 11.07 -14.15
N TRP A 55 5.44 11.98 -13.82
CA TRP A 55 4.61 11.89 -12.61
C TRP A 55 3.81 10.60 -12.58
N ARG A 56 3.13 10.25 -13.68
CA ARG A 56 2.40 8.97 -13.81
C ARG A 56 3.30 7.77 -13.58
N ILE A 57 4.49 7.73 -14.20
CA ILE A 57 5.45 6.62 -14.04
C ILE A 57 5.88 6.45 -12.58
N HIS A 58 6.28 7.54 -11.92
CA HIS A 58 6.76 7.48 -10.54
C HIS A 58 5.66 7.16 -9.55
N ARG A 59 4.46 7.69 -9.78
CA ARG A 59 3.27 7.39 -8.97
C ARG A 59 2.89 5.92 -9.07
N ASN A 60 2.86 5.35 -10.28
CA ASN A 60 2.56 3.93 -10.48
C ASN A 60 3.54 3.04 -9.70
N LYS A 61 4.84 3.35 -9.76
CA LYS A 61 5.86 2.65 -8.97
C LYS A 61 5.64 2.77 -7.45
N LEU A 62 5.23 3.95 -6.97
CA LEU A 62 4.89 4.15 -5.56
C LEU A 62 3.68 3.31 -5.16
N MET A 63 2.60 3.32 -5.96
CA MET A 63 1.40 2.53 -5.70
C MET A 63 1.68 1.04 -5.68
N ASP A 64 2.49 0.54 -6.61
CA ASP A 64 2.90 -0.87 -6.63
C ASP A 64 3.68 -1.23 -5.37
N GLY A 65 4.61 -0.38 -4.94
CA GLY A 65 5.35 -0.57 -3.69
C GLY A 65 4.45 -0.59 -2.45
N LEU A 66 3.48 0.32 -2.38
CA LEU A 66 2.50 0.37 -1.29
C LEU A 66 1.61 -0.88 -1.27
N ARG A 67 1.15 -1.35 -2.44
CA ARG A 67 0.36 -2.58 -2.58
C ARG A 67 1.16 -3.81 -2.13
N THR A 68 2.41 -3.95 -2.58
CA THR A 68 3.29 -5.05 -2.13
C THR A 68 3.51 -5.01 -0.61
N LEU A 69 3.78 -3.83 -0.04
CA LEU A 69 3.97 -3.72 1.40
C LEU A 69 2.69 -4.05 2.18
N ALA A 70 1.54 -3.62 1.68
CA ALA A 70 0.25 -3.97 2.26
C ALA A 70 -0.05 -5.47 2.22
N GLU A 71 0.26 -6.13 1.11
CA GLU A 71 0.15 -7.59 0.98
C GLU A 71 1.04 -8.31 1.98
N HIS A 72 2.30 -7.90 2.13
CA HIS A 72 3.21 -8.48 3.11
C HIS A 72 2.73 -8.28 4.55
N ALA A 73 2.22 -7.09 4.89
CA ALA A 73 1.66 -6.82 6.20
C ALA A 73 0.44 -7.72 6.49
N THR A 74 -0.48 -7.86 5.52
CA THR A 74 -1.63 -8.76 5.66
C THR A 74 -1.21 -10.22 5.83
N GLN A 75 -0.27 -10.72 5.00
CA GLN A 75 0.24 -12.09 5.11
C GLN A 75 0.93 -12.35 6.45
N ALA A 76 1.67 -11.37 6.96
CA ALA A 76 2.30 -11.48 8.28
C ALA A 76 1.24 -11.60 9.39
N ALA A 77 0.21 -10.75 9.37
CA ALA A 77 -0.87 -10.79 10.34
C ALA A 77 -1.63 -12.13 10.29
N GLU A 78 -1.98 -12.61 9.11
CA GLU A 78 -2.63 -13.92 8.91
C GLU A 78 -1.77 -15.09 9.41
N GLY A 79 -0.45 -15.02 9.20
CA GLY A 79 0.49 -16.02 9.71
C GLY A 79 0.52 -16.09 11.23
N TYR A 80 0.48 -14.94 11.91
CA TYR A 80 0.41 -14.90 13.38
C TYR A 80 -0.91 -15.45 13.91
N ASP A 81 -2.06 -15.05 13.35
CA ASP A 81 -3.39 -15.57 13.73
C ASP A 81 -3.48 -17.09 13.56
N GLY A 82 -2.88 -17.62 12.48
CA GLY A 82 -2.81 -19.06 12.21
C GLY A 82 -2.05 -19.82 13.30
N ILE A 83 -0.86 -19.33 13.68
CA ILE A 83 -0.04 -19.92 14.75
C ILE A 83 -0.79 -19.88 16.08
N GLU A 84 -1.44 -18.77 16.42
CA GLU A 84 -2.21 -18.65 17.66
C GLU A 84 -3.38 -19.63 17.69
N THR A 85 -4.09 -19.78 16.56
CA THR A 85 -5.21 -20.72 16.44
C THR A 85 -4.74 -22.17 16.62
N GLU A 86 -3.63 -22.55 15.99
CA GLU A 86 -3.03 -23.89 16.15
C GLU A 86 -2.61 -24.15 17.60
N LEU A 87 -1.99 -23.16 18.25
CA LEU A 87 -1.58 -23.27 19.64
C LEU A 87 -2.78 -23.40 20.59
N ALA A 88 -3.82 -22.58 20.40
CA ALA A 88 -5.05 -22.65 21.19
C ALA A 88 -5.73 -24.02 21.05
N ASN A 89 -5.81 -24.54 19.82
CA ASN A 89 -6.35 -25.87 19.55
C ASN A 89 -5.52 -26.98 20.21
N ALA A 90 -4.19 -26.89 20.17
CA ALA A 90 -3.31 -27.85 20.83
C ALA A 90 -3.48 -27.85 22.36
N LEU A 91 -3.62 -26.66 22.97
CA LEU A 91 -3.86 -26.51 24.41
C LEU A 91 -5.24 -27.02 24.84
N GLN A 92 -6.30 -26.73 24.07
CA GLN A 92 -7.64 -27.25 24.35
C GLN A 92 -7.75 -28.76 24.12
N GLY A 93 -7.05 -29.29 23.11
CA GLY A 93 -6.97 -30.73 22.84
C GLY A 93 -6.15 -31.49 23.88
N GLY A 94 -5.10 -30.88 24.44
CA GLY A 94 -4.25 -31.47 25.48
C GLY A 94 -4.82 -31.40 26.90
N GLY A 95 -5.81 -30.55 27.16
CA GLY A 95 -6.46 -30.38 28.47
C GLY A 95 -7.58 -31.40 28.77
N ASN A 96 -7.91 -32.28 27.84
CA ASN A 96 -8.97 -33.29 27.96
C ASN A 96 -8.44 -34.74 28.14
N GLY A 97 -7.22 -34.89 28.67
CA GLY A 97 -6.55 -36.17 28.96
C GLY A 97 -6.28 -36.40 30.43
#